data_AF-A0A6V8KMR7-F1
#
_entry.id   AF-A0A6V8KMR7-F1
#
_cell.length_a   1.000
_cell.length_b   1.000
_cell.length_c   1.000
_cell.angle_alpha   90.00
_cell.angle_beta   90.00
_cell.angle_gamma   90.00
#
_symmetry.space_group_name_H-M   'P 1'
#
loop_
_entity.id
_entity.type
_entity.pdbx_description
1 polymer ?
#
loop_
_entity_poly.entity_id
_entity_poly.type
_entity_poly.pdbx_seq_one_letter_code
_entity_poly.pdbx_strand_id
1 'polypeptide(L)'
;MTQPDISGILGRGRELLTSENLDDSRIDMAAQQSIARLSQGETEQQICALALLSGVKAESHGLAGIFGDDSTAAADIAAQLGTDASGLIPSQADVTLVTPPDSSIPTVVFRSEARDDTSRLDSAFTTLIGESGNMLSDRVDLSAAGDPATPWLCMWVCAMCALAIRAGNPGAPVCAACLTCVAGSS
;
A
#
# COMPACT_ATOMS: atom_id res chain seq x y z
N MET A 1 -7.37 17.17 21.21
CA MET A 1 -7.61 16.39 19.99
C MET A 1 -7.33 14.94 20.32
N THR A 2 -8.28 14.04 20.08
CA THR A 2 -8.09 12.60 20.31
C THR A 2 -7.16 12.07 19.21
N GLN A 3 -6.07 11.40 19.57
CA GLN A 3 -5.18 10.77 18.59
C GLN A 3 -5.80 9.47 18.06
N PRO A 4 -5.60 9.12 16.78
CA PRO A 4 -6.00 7.81 16.25
C PRO A 4 -5.30 6.68 17.00
N ASP A 5 -6.06 5.69 17.45
CA ASP A 5 -5.51 4.47 18.05
C ASP A 5 -5.16 3.47 16.95
N ILE A 6 -3.87 3.15 16.82
CA ILE A 6 -3.37 2.14 15.87
C ILE A 6 -4.06 0.80 16.08
N SER A 7 -4.35 0.42 17.33
CA SER A 7 -5.01 -0.85 17.64
C SER A 7 -6.42 -0.91 17.08
N GLY A 8 -7.16 0.20 17.19
CA GLY A 8 -8.50 0.35 16.59
C GLY A 8 -8.48 0.31 15.06
N ILE A 9 -7.49 0.97 14.43
CA ILE A 9 -7.30 0.92 12.97
C ILE A 9 -7.04 -0.51 12.51
N LEU A 10 -6.14 -1.23 13.18
CA LEU A 10 -5.80 -2.60 12.83
C LEU A 10 -6.93 -3.58 13.09
N GLY A 11 -7.70 -3.39 14.17
CA GLY A 11 -8.89 -4.20 14.44
C GLY A 11 -9.86 -4.20 13.27
N ARG A 12 -10.21 -3.01 12.75
CA ARG A 12 -11.09 -2.87 11.58
C ARG A 12 -10.43 -3.33 10.29
N GLY A 13 -9.15 -2.98 10.09
CA GLY A 13 -8.42 -3.37 8.89
C GLY A 13 -8.25 -4.88 8.72
N ARG A 14 -8.11 -5.62 9.83
CA ARG A 14 -8.01 -7.09 9.79
C ARG A 14 -9.26 -7.76 9.26
N GLU A 15 -10.44 -7.21 9.51
CA GLU A 15 -11.69 -7.74 8.94
C GLU A 15 -11.74 -7.63 7.41
N LEU A 16 -10.92 -6.76 6.83
CA LEU A 16 -10.84 -6.53 5.39
C LEU A 16 -9.71 -7.33 4.72
N LEU A 17 -8.75 -7.88 5.48
CA LEU A 17 -7.65 -8.70 4.97
C LEU A 17 -8.10 -10.16 4.76
N THR A 18 -9.20 -10.35 4.00
CA THR A 18 -9.75 -11.66 3.66
C THR A 18 -9.21 -12.16 2.32
N SER A 19 -9.28 -13.48 2.08
CA SER A 19 -8.87 -14.06 0.80
C SER A 19 -9.67 -13.51 -0.39
N GLU A 20 -10.96 -13.22 -0.19
CA GLU A 20 -11.83 -12.62 -1.21
C GLU A 20 -11.38 -11.21 -1.58
N ASN A 21 -11.02 -10.38 -0.59
CA ASN A 21 -10.53 -9.04 -0.88
C ASN A 21 -9.12 -9.04 -1.49
N LEU A 22 -8.30 -10.03 -1.15
CA LEU A 22 -6.96 -10.18 -1.71
C LEU A 22 -6.97 -10.64 -3.17
N ASP A 23 -8.01 -11.35 -3.61
CA ASP A 23 -8.19 -11.74 -5.01
C ASP A 23 -8.51 -10.49 -5.86
N ASP A 24 -7.46 -9.87 -6.38
CA ASP A 24 -7.51 -8.70 -7.25
C ASP A 24 -6.51 -8.85 -8.37
N SER A 25 -6.97 -8.74 -9.62
CA SER A 25 -6.11 -8.91 -10.80
C SER A 25 -5.02 -7.86 -10.93
N ARG A 26 -5.09 -6.75 -10.17
CA ARG A 26 -4.05 -5.72 -10.10
C ARG A 26 -2.96 -6.03 -9.08
N ILE A 27 -3.08 -7.15 -8.35
CA ILE A 27 -2.11 -7.62 -7.38
C ILE A 27 -1.60 -8.97 -7.87
N ASP A 28 -0.31 -9.03 -8.19
CA ASP A 28 0.36 -10.28 -8.53
C ASP A 28 0.13 -11.36 -7.46
N MET A 29 -0.03 -12.61 -7.88
CA MET A 29 -0.32 -13.72 -6.98
C MET A 29 0.73 -13.86 -5.85
N ALA A 30 2.01 -13.64 -6.13
CA ALA A 30 3.04 -13.66 -5.10
C ALA A 30 2.90 -12.51 -4.09
N ALA A 31 2.47 -11.33 -4.56
CA ALA A 31 2.16 -10.20 -3.71
C ALA A 31 0.90 -10.45 -2.87
N GLN A 32 -0.16 -11.05 -3.42
CA GLN A 32 -1.35 -11.44 -2.64
C GLN A 32 -0.98 -12.38 -1.48
N GLN A 33 -0.14 -13.38 -1.76
CA GLN A 33 0.35 -14.32 -0.74
C GLN A 33 1.22 -13.62 0.33
N SER A 34 2.04 -12.65 -0.08
CA SER A 34 2.83 -11.84 0.86
C SER A 34 1.95 -10.99 1.76
N ILE A 35 0.98 -10.27 1.21
CA ILE A 35 0.00 -9.49 1.99
C ILE A 35 -0.75 -10.40 2.97
N ALA A 36 -1.15 -11.60 2.54
CA ALA A 36 -1.79 -12.58 3.41
C ALA A 36 -0.89 -12.98 4.61
N ARG A 37 0.40 -13.26 4.38
CA ARG A 37 1.34 -13.58 5.47
C ARG A 37 1.57 -12.38 6.39
N LEU A 38 1.82 -11.21 5.83
CA LEU A 38 2.02 -9.96 6.57
C LEU A 38 0.82 -9.63 7.46
N SER A 39 -0.41 -9.93 7.02
CA SER A 39 -1.63 -9.73 7.81
C SER A 39 -1.71 -10.57 9.10
N GLN A 40 -0.92 -11.65 9.18
CA GLN A 40 -0.82 -12.53 10.34
C GLN A 40 0.41 -12.24 11.21
N GLY A 41 1.26 -11.31 10.78
CA GLY A 41 2.50 -10.95 11.45
C GLY A 41 2.33 -9.96 12.58
N GLU A 42 3.43 -9.29 12.91
CA GLU A 42 3.47 -8.23 13.92
C GLU A 42 2.75 -6.95 13.46
N THR A 43 2.49 -6.03 14.38
CA THR A 43 1.84 -4.73 14.12
C THR A 43 2.36 -4.01 12.88
N GLU A 44 3.68 -4.03 12.65
CA GLU A 44 4.29 -3.43 11.46
C GLU A 44 3.83 -4.07 10.16
N GLN A 45 3.88 -5.39 10.14
CA GLN A 45 3.52 -6.21 9.00
C GLN A 45 2.02 -6.09 8.72
N GLN A 46 1.20 -6.03 9.76
CA GLN A 46 -0.24 -5.81 9.63
C GLN A 46 -0.57 -4.43 9.04
N ILE A 47 0.12 -3.36 9.47
CA ILE A 47 -0.03 -2.02 8.87
C ILE A 47 0.40 -2.05 7.40
N CYS A 48 1.52 -2.72 7.08
CA CYS A 48 2.01 -2.87 5.72
C CYS A 48 1.01 -3.62 4.82
N ALA A 49 0.49 -4.76 5.28
CA ALA A 49 -0.51 -5.53 4.58
C ALA A 49 -1.77 -4.70 4.29
N LEU A 50 -2.23 -3.96 5.30
CA LEU A 50 -3.38 -3.08 5.17
C LEU A 50 -3.11 -1.95 4.17
N ALA A 51 -1.94 -1.31 4.24
CA ALA A 51 -1.54 -0.27 3.30
C ALA A 51 -1.53 -0.80 1.86
N LEU A 52 -0.86 -1.92 1.59
CA LEU A 52 -0.78 -2.48 0.24
C LEU A 52 -2.16 -2.82 -0.33
N LEU A 53 -2.98 -3.56 0.43
CA LEU A 53 -4.31 -3.94 -0.05
C LEU A 53 -5.21 -2.71 -0.24
N SER A 54 -5.34 -1.87 0.79
CA SER A 54 -6.23 -0.71 0.72
C SER A 54 -5.76 0.32 -0.30
N GLY A 55 -4.45 0.46 -0.52
CA GLY A 55 -3.88 1.29 -1.57
C GLY A 55 -4.38 0.87 -2.95
N VAL A 56 -4.28 -0.42 -3.29
CA VAL A 56 -4.77 -0.92 -4.58
C VAL A 56 -6.30 -0.80 -4.69
N LYS A 57 -7.02 -1.15 -3.62
CA LYS A 57 -8.50 -1.09 -3.59
C LYS A 57 -9.05 0.34 -3.55
N ALA A 58 -8.26 1.33 -3.18
CA ALA A 58 -8.62 2.75 -3.28
C ALA A 58 -8.52 3.30 -4.71
N GLU A 59 -8.10 2.46 -5.67
CA GLU A 59 -8.08 2.77 -7.11
C GLU A 59 -7.34 4.09 -7.42
N SER A 60 -8.06 5.10 -7.94
CA SER A 60 -7.49 6.39 -8.33
C SER A 60 -6.91 7.20 -7.18
N HIS A 61 -7.11 6.79 -5.94
CA HIS A 61 -6.66 7.50 -4.74
C HIS A 61 -5.48 6.83 -4.01
N GLY A 62 -5.00 5.69 -4.50
CA GLY A 62 -3.96 4.90 -3.84
C GLY A 62 -2.90 4.39 -4.80
N LEU A 63 -2.92 3.09 -5.07
CA LEU A 63 -1.95 2.37 -5.89
C LEU A 63 -2.65 1.84 -7.14
N ALA A 64 -1.99 1.93 -8.29
CA ALA A 64 -2.51 1.37 -9.53
C ALA A 64 -2.44 -0.17 -9.54
N GLY A 65 -1.48 -0.75 -8.81
CA GLY A 65 -1.30 -2.18 -8.65
C GLY A 65 0.03 -2.55 -8.01
N ILE A 66 0.25 -3.86 -7.86
CA ILE A 66 1.48 -4.46 -7.34
C ILE A 66 1.89 -5.59 -8.28
N PHE A 67 2.98 -5.41 -9.01
CA PHE A 67 3.35 -6.32 -10.11
C PHE A 67 4.80 -6.78 -10.02
N GLY A 68 5.08 -8.00 -10.48
CA GLY A 68 6.44 -8.44 -10.74
C GLY A 68 7.02 -7.78 -12.00
N ASP A 69 8.33 -7.66 -12.08
CA ASP A 69 9.05 -7.10 -13.22
C ASP A 69 8.95 -7.94 -14.51
N ASP A 70 8.42 -9.16 -14.44
CA ASP A 70 8.10 -10.01 -15.59
C ASP A 70 6.66 -9.84 -16.12
N SER A 71 5.86 -8.99 -15.47
CA SER A 71 4.48 -8.72 -15.89
C SER A 71 4.42 -7.77 -17.09
N THR A 72 3.34 -7.87 -17.87
CA THR A 72 3.04 -6.90 -18.94
C THR A 72 2.89 -5.48 -18.39
N ALA A 73 2.27 -5.30 -17.22
CA ALA A 73 2.12 -3.99 -16.59
C ALA A 73 3.47 -3.35 -16.26
N ALA A 74 4.43 -4.11 -15.72
CA ALA A 74 5.78 -3.60 -15.47
C ALA A 74 6.52 -3.27 -16.78
N ALA A 75 6.36 -4.09 -17.83
CA ALA A 75 6.93 -3.82 -19.15
C ALA A 75 6.37 -2.52 -19.76
N ASP A 76 5.07 -2.28 -19.65
CA ASP A 76 4.42 -1.06 -20.17
C ASP A 76 4.92 0.19 -19.44
N ILE A 77 5.11 0.12 -18.12
CA ILE A 77 5.67 1.22 -17.32
C ILE A 77 7.13 1.47 -17.73
N ALA A 78 7.92 0.42 -17.91
CA ALA A 78 9.32 0.52 -18.31
C ALA A 78 9.49 1.14 -19.70
N ALA A 79 8.63 0.76 -20.65
CA ALA A 79 8.60 1.33 -21.99
C ALA A 79 8.35 2.85 -21.97
N GLN A 80 7.43 3.33 -21.13
CA GLN A 80 7.18 4.76 -20.96
C GLN A 80 8.39 5.51 -20.40
N LEU A 81 9.20 4.84 -19.57
CA LEU A 81 10.41 5.41 -18.96
C LEU A 81 11.68 5.21 -19.80
N GLY A 82 11.58 4.55 -20.96
CA GLY A 82 12.72 4.26 -21.82
C GLY A 82 13.72 3.29 -21.19
N THR A 83 13.24 2.32 -20.42
CA THR A 83 14.06 1.29 -19.76
C THR A 83 13.42 -0.10 -19.90
N ASP A 84 14.12 -1.13 -19.42
CA ASP A 84 13.58 -2.49 -19.31
C ASP A 84 12.90 -2.68 -17.95
N ALA A 85 11.95 -3.62 -17.84
CA ALA A 85 11.18 -3.82 -16.60
C ALA A 85 12.05 -4.14 -15.38
N SER A 86 13.12 -4.92 -15.55
CA SER A 86 14.09 -5.19 -14.49
C SER A 86 14.91 -3.95 -14.08
N GLY A 87 15.01 -2.95 -14.98
CA GLY A 87 15.65 -1.66 -14.74
C GLY A 87 14.79 -0.68 -13.96
N LEU A 88 13.49 -0.96 -13.78
CA LEU A 88 12.62 -0.17 -12.90
C LEU A 88 13.07 -0.26 -11.44
N ILE A 89 13.57 -1.44 -11.03
CA ILE A 89 13.91 -1.72 -9.64
C ILE A 89 15.41 -1.45 -9.44
N PRO A 90 15.80 -0.57 -8.50
CA PRO A 90 17.21 -0.35 -8.17
C PRO A 90 17.94 -1.66 -7.86
N SER A 91 19.22 -1.74 -8.22
CA SER A 91 20.00 -2.99 -8.11
C SER A 91 20.17 -3.52 -6.68
N GLN A 92 19.99 -2.66 -5.67
CA GLN A 92 20.07 -3.01 -4.25
C GLN A 92 18.69 -3.25 -3.61
N ALA A 93 17.62 -3.21 -4.40
CA ALA A 93 16.25 -3.35 -3.93
C ALA A 93 15.55 -4.53 -4.62
N ASP A 94 14.55 -5.06 -3.91
CA ASP A 94 13.67 -6.12 -4.38
C ASP A 94 12.28 -5.60 -4.74
N VAL A 95 11.97 -4.38 -4.32
CA VAL A 95 10.72 -3.72 -4.64
C VAL A 95 10.97 -2.21 -4.74
N THR A 96 10.21 -1.53 -5.57
CA THR A 96 10.20 -0.08 -5.64
C THR A 96 8.78 0.44 -5.90
N LEU A 97 8.61 1.75 -5.71
CA LEU A 97 7.41 2.46 -6.10
C LEU A 97 7.73 3.31 -7.34
N VAL A 98 7.02 3.05 -8.44
CA VAL A 98 7.19 3.78 -9.70
C VAL A 98 5.93 4.57 -10.00
N THR A 99 6.07 5.83 -10.40
CA THR A 99 4.95 6.62 -10.95
C THR A 99 5.19 6.79 -12.44
N PRO A 100 4.39 6.17 -13.32
CA PRO A 100 4.53 6.34 -14.77
C PRO A 100 4.33 7.81 -15.18
N PRO A 101 5.03 8.34 -16.20
CA PRO A 101 4.91 9.74 -16.60
C PRO A 101 3.48 10.19 -16.93
N ASP A 102 2.69 9.28 -17.51
CA ASP A 102 1.31 9.54 -17.93
C ASP A 102 0.27 9.24 -16.84
N SER A 103 0.72 8.95 -15.61
CA SER A 103 -0.14 8.61 -14.47
C SER A 103 0.26 9.41 -13.23
N SER A 104 -0.74 9.86 -12.45
CA SER A 104 -0.51 10.40 -11.11
C SER A 104 -0.48 9.32 -10.03
N ILE A 105 -0.85 8.08 -10.38
CA ILE A 105 -1.05 6.99 -9.43
C ILE A 105 0.20 6.09 -9.43
N PRO A 106 0.87 5.93 -8.29
CA PRO A 106 2.04 5.07 -8.19
C PRO A 106 1.68 3.58 -8.29
N THR A 107 2.65 2.79 -8.75
CA THR A 107 2.59 1.34 -8.88
C THR A 107 3.75 0.72 -8.11
N VAL A 108 3.50 -0.36 -7.38
CA VAL A 108 4.56 -1.13 -6.73
C VAL A 108 5.07 -2.15 -7.73
N VAL A 109 6.39 -2.17 -7.97
CA VAL A 109 7.04 -3.16 -8.84
C VAL A 109 8.07 -3.93 -8.03
N PHE A 110 8.02 -5.26 -8.06
CA PHE A 110 8.96 -6.13 -7.35
C PHE A 110 9.70 -7.08 -8.29
N ARG A 111 10.86 -7.52 -7.82
CA ARG A 111 11.80 -8.35 -8.57
C ARG A 111 11.27 -9.78 -8.61
N SER A 112 11.08 -10.35 -9.80
CA SER A 112 10.52 -11.71 -9.93
C SER A 112 11.34 -12.77 -9.19
N GLU A 113 12.67 -12.62 -9.09
CA GLU A 113 13.51 -13.54 -8.30
C GLU A 113 13.27 -13.47 -6.78
N ALA A 114 12.63 -12.41 -6.28
CA ALA A 114 12.22 -12.33 -4.88
C ALA A 114 11.00 -13.22 -4.58
N ARG A 115 10.25 -13.69 -5.58
CA ARG A 115 9.09 -14.58 -5.39
C ARG A 115 9.48 -15.93 -4.78
N ASP A 116 10.66 -16.44 -5.13
CA ASP A 116 11.15 -17.75 -4.70
C ASP A 116 11.58 -17.77 -3.23
N ASP A 117 11.80 -16.58 -2.63
CA ASP A 117 12.07 -16.41 -1.21
C ASP A 117 10.99 -15.51 -0.59
N THR A 118 9.96 -16.16 -0.02
CA THR A 118 8.84 -15.44 0.60
C THR A 118 9.27 -14.47 1.68
N SER A 119 10.34 -14.77 2.44
CA SER A 119 10.81 -13.91 3.52
C SER A 119 11.46 -12.62 3.00
N ARG A 120 12.17 -12.74 1.88
CA ARG A 120 12.78 -11.61 1.16
C ARG A 120 11.71 -10.66 0.64
N LEU A 121 10.66 -11.18 -0.01
CA LEU A 121 9.58 -10.35 -0.53
C LEU A 121 8.77 -9.66 0.59
N ASP A 122 8.44 -10.39 1.66
CA ASP A 122 7.73 -9.86 2.83
C ASP A 122 8.54 -8.72 3.50
N SER A 123 9.85 -8.91 3.63
CA SER A 123 10.77 -7.87 4.13
C SER A 123 10.83 -6.66 3.20
N ALA A 124 10.93 -6.89 1.89
CA ALA A 124 11.02 -5.83 0.89
C ALA A 124 9.79 -4.92 0.90
N PHE A 125 8.59 -5.51 0.94
CA PHE A 125 7.35 -4.75 1.05
C PHE A 125 7.25 -3.96 2.36
N THR A 126 7.64 -4.57 3.48
CA THR A 126 7.63 -3.89 4.78
C THR A 126 8.56 -2.67 4.78
N THR A 127 9.79 -2.82 4.25
CA THR A 127 10.74 -1.72 4.09
C THR A 127 10.19 -0.62 3.18
N LEU A 128 9.69 -1.00 1.98
CA LEU A 128 9.16 -0.03 1.02
C LEU A 128 8.05 0.82 1.63
N ILE A 129 7.07 0.18 2.27
CA ILE A 129 5.92 0.89 2.84
C ILE A 129 6.35 1.74 4.04
N GLY A 130 7.25 1.25 4.88
CA GLY A 130 7.82 2.01 5.98
C GLY A 130 8.53 3.29 5.51
N GLU A 131 9.35 3.19 4.46
CA GLU A 131 10.11 4.33 3.91
C GLU A 131 9.25 5.28 3.08
N SER A 132 8.28 4.73 2.32
CA SER A 132 7.43 5.49 1.41
C SER A 132 6.22 6.11 2.10
N GLY A 133 5.91 5.73 3.34
CA GLY A 133 4.68 6.13 4.04
C GLY A 133 4.44 7.64 4.09
N ASN A 134 5.49 8.44 4.32
CA ASN A 134 5.37 9.91 4.30
C ASN A 134 5.06 10.45 2.90
N MET A 135 5.79 9.98 1.88
CA MET A 135 5.56 10.38 0.49
C MET A 135 4.16 9.98 0.01
N LEU A 136 3.70 8.77 0.35
CA LEU A 136 2.37 8.28 -0.01
C LEU A 136 1.30 9.09 0.71
N SER A 137 1.49 9.37 2.01
CA SER A 137 0.62 10.24 2.80
C SER A 137 0.43 11.62 2.17
N ASP A 138 1.50 12.24 1.68
CA ASP A 138 1.46 13.58 1.07
C ASP A 138 0.73 13.59 -0.29
N ARG A 139 0.57 12.43 -0.92
CA ARG A 139 -0.10 12.27 -2.23
C ARG A 139 -1.55 11.82 -2.11
N VAL A 140 -2.03 11.46 -0.92
CA VAL A 140 -3.41 11.00 -0.77
C VAL A 140 -4.38 12.16 -1.02
N ASP A 141 -5.30 11.97 -1.96
CA ASP A 141 -6.43 12.86 -2.12
C ASP A 141 -7.43 12.62 -0.98
N LEU A 142 -7.46 13.57 -0.03
CA LEU A 142 -8.32 13.50 1.15
C LEU A 142 -9.74 14.04 0.89
N SER A 143 -10.06 14.50 -0.32
CA SER A 143 -11.35 15.16 -0.61
C SER A 143 -12.56 14.24 -0.40
N ALA A 144 -12.39 12.94 -0.64
CA ALA A 144 -13.41 11.91 -0.43
C ALA A 144 -13.24 11.13 0.89
N ALA A 145 -12.28 11.51 1.75
CA ALA A 145 -12.08 10.82 3.02
C ALA A 145 -13.30 11.03 3.95
N GLY A 146 -13.89 9.92 4.38
CA GLY A 146 -15.11 9.89 5.19
C GLY A 146 -16.39 9.66 4.38
N ASP A 147 -16.30 9.57 3.06
CA ASP A 147 -17.42 9.15 2.22
C ASP A 147 -17.67 7.64 2.37
N PRO A 148 -18.86 7.19 2.84
CA PRO A 148 -19.18 5.77 2.96
C PRO A 148 -19.16 5.03 1.62
N ALA A 149 -19.23 5.72 0.47
CA ALA A 149 -19.08 5.12 -0.85
C ALA A 149 -17.62 4.73 -1.18
N THR A 150 -16.63 5.20 -0.41
CA THR A 150 -15.20 4.92 -0.65
C THR A 150 -14.52 4.27 0.56
N PRO A 151 -15.02 3.10 1.05
CA PRO A 151 -14.51 2.49 2.27
C PRO A 151 -13.01 2.14 2.18
N TRP A 152 -12.54 1.74 1.00
CA TRP A 152 -11.12 1.42 0.77
C TRP A 152 -10.21 2.64 0.82
N LEU A 153 -10.68 3.81 0.36
CA LEU A 153 -9.95 5.06 0.53
C LEU A 153 -9.80 5.39 2.02
N CYS A 154 -10.86 5.22 2.79
CA CYS A 154 -10.79 5.43 4.23
C CYS A 154 -9.77 4.51 4.92
N MET A 155 -9.71 3.25 4.51
CA MET A 155 -8.72 2.32 5.04
C MET A 155 -7.30 2.67 4.60
N TRP A 156 -7.13 3.12 3.37
CA TRP A 156 -5.85 3.61 2.87
C TRP A 156 -5.35 4.82 3.65
N VAL A 157 -6.21 5.82 3.87
CA VAL A 157 -5.93 6.99 4.71
C VAL A 157 -5.53 6.58 6.12
N CYS A 158 -6.26 5.63 6.73
CA CYS A 158 -5.95 5.15 8.07
C CYS A 158 -4.65 4.33 8.15
N ALA A 159 -4.33 3.54 7.12
CA ALA A 159 -3.04 2.86 7.03
C ALA A 159 -1.89 3.86 6.92
N MET A 160 -2.04 4.90 6.09
CA MET A 160 -1.05 5.98 5.99
C MET A 160 -0.88 6.74 7.30
N CYS A 161 -1.98 7.01 8.03
CA CYS A 161 -1.88 7.59 9.36
C CYS A 161 -1.12 6.68 10.33
N ALA A 162 -1.39 5.38 10.35
CA ALA A 162 -0.69 4.44 11.22
C ALA A 162 0.83 4.44 10.93
N LEU A 163 1.22 4.48 9.66
CA LEU A 163 2.63 4.64 9.25
C LEU A 163 3.21 5.97 9.74
N ALA A 164 2.50 7.09 9.55
CA ALA A 164 2.95 8.41 9.99
C ALA A 164 3.15 8.48 11.51
N ILE A 165 2.24 7.92 12.31
CA ILE A 165 2.39 7.83 13.77
C ILE A 165 3.65 7.05 14.13
N ARG A 166 3.90 5.92 13.46
CA ARG A 166 5.09 5.10 13.71
C ARG A 166 6.39 5.78 13.30
N ALA A 167 6.35 6.60 12.26
CA ALA A 167 7.46 7.47 11.86
C ALA A 167 7.66 8.68 12.81
N GLY A 168 6.87 8.81 13.87
CA GLY A 168 6.94 9.93 14.82
C GLY A 168 6.25 11.21 14.32
N ASN A 169 5.39 11.11 13.30
CA ASN A 169 4.62 12.22 12.74
C ASN A 169 3.09 12.05 12.93
N PRO A 170 2.59 12.05 14.18
CA PRO A 170 1.15 11.91 14.43
C PRO A 170 0.30 13.11 13.98
N GLY A 171 0.94 14.21 13.55
CA GLY A 171 0.29 15.43 13.06
C GLY A 171 0.03 15.44 11.56
N ALA A 172 0.33 14.35 10.84
CA ALA A 172 0.12 14.26 9.40
C ALA A 172 -1.37 14.46 9.03
N PRO A 173 -1.71 15.16 7.92
CA PRO A 173 -3.10 15.42 7.52
C PRO A 173 -3.96 14.16 7.39
N VAL A 174 -3.37 13.05 6.93
CA VAL A 174 -4.01 11.72 6.86
C VAL A 174 -4.56 11.25 8.21
N CYS A 175 -3.98 11.67 9.34
CA CYS A 175 -4.45 11.28 10.66
C CYS A 175 -5.75 11.99 11.08
N ALA A 176 -5.91 13.25 10.71
CA ALA A 176 -7.19 13.94 10.91
C ALA A 176 -8.28 13.33 10.03
N ALA A 177 -7.97 13.02 8.77
CA ALA A 177 -8.89 12.37 7.85
C ALA A 177 -9.27 10.94 8.29
N CYS A 178 -8.32 10.18 8.84
CA CYS A 178 -8.60 8.85 9.40
C CYS A 178 -9.63 8.91 10.53
N LEU A 179 -9.56 9.91 11.41
CA LEU A 179 -10.58 10.07 12.47
C LEU A 179 -11.98 10.26 11.89
N THR A 180 -12.12 11.03 10.82
CA THR A 180 -13.39 11.20 10.10
C THR A 180 -13.88 9.88 9.52
N CYS A 181 -12.99 9.12 8.86
CA CYS A 181 -13.30 7.79 8.32
C CYS A 181 -13.78 6.81 9.40
N VAL A 182 -13.14 6.82 10.57
CA VAL A 182 -13.48 5.92 11.68
C VAL A 182 -14.78 6.34 12.38
N ALA A 183 -15.10 7.64 12.40
CA ALA A 183 -16.32 8.17 13.01
C ALA A 183 -17.57 7.99 12.13
N GLY A 184 -17.43 8.10 10.81
CA GLY A 184 -18.54 7.98 9.84
C GLY A 184 -19.03 6.55 9.60
N SER A 185 -18.37 5.55 10.17
CA SER A 185 -18.67 4.12 10.03
C SER A 185 -19.42 3.54 11.24
N SER A 186 -20.17 4.39 11.97
CA SER A 186 -20.98 4.02 13.14
C SER A 186 -22.48 3.89 12.82
#